data_AF-A0A2N5Z8K3-F1
#
_entry.id   AF-A0A2N5Z8K3-F1
#
_cell.length_a   1.000
_cell.length_b   1.000
_cell.length_c   1.000
_cell.angle_alpha   90.00
_cell.angle_beta   90.00
_cell.angle_gamma   90.00
#
_symmetry.space_group_name_H-M   'P 1'
#
loop_
_entity.id
_entity.type
_entity.pdbx_description
1 polymer ?
#
loop_
_entity_poly.entity_id
_entity_poly.type
_entity_poly.pdbx_seq_one_letter_code
_entity_poly.pdbx_strand_id
1 'polypeptide(L)'
;MKNILYLLSISIIFLGLNACEPNKDIYDELPNNDSLRLANLDKVPADSEYTLTDDDYELSSNESVANYKNFSESAPVADYLPEIINELFLTDPGAELQVTYNYYQSLYLNDTIADYELDSADYSSSYYNFDNFNGLYLFLNSNYPDAGKGDLITLTYAWYFGGGVTDTVSNTFVNLGDDEWTYAYALESADYTAMGQSYPNFGDEDDAEFRVPIYLQGLNTDYVEYQYAQEGDVVYILYNLYSGGLTQEILKLVKSTSGWDIIGSVTEQTASMTSSSAAWSFVTPIEFVETTATHTREYTLTNADYALVGNGTYYNFDVRPGANEESLDVRIEKISTILKANFADLAIGDIFLVHYDIYDGSADTWDITLEAVEKN
;
A
#
# COMPACT_ATOMS: atom_id res chain seq x y z
N MET A 1 -17.42 -7.85 78.45
CA MET A 1 -18.87 -8.17 78.37
C MET A 1 -19.49 -7.28 77.30
N LYS A 2 -20.12 -7.90 76.27
CA LYS A 2 -21.28 -7.40 75.49
C LYS A 2 -21.06 -6.09 74.68
N ASN A 3 -21.16 -6.02 73.36
CA ASN A 3 -22.09 -6.60 72.35
C ASN A 3 -21.37 -6.53 70.97
N ILE A 4 -21.29 -7.49 70.04
CA ILE A 4 -22.27 -8.29 69.25
C ILE A 4 -23.41 -7.47 68.62
N LEU A 5 -23.32 -7.26 67.29
CA LEU A 5 -24.36 -7.28 66.23
C LEU A 5 -23.76 -6.67 64.94
N TYR A 6 -23.12 -7.45 64.05
CA TYR A 6 -23.69 -7.96 62.79
C TYR A 6 -24.64 -6.99 62.05
N LEU A 7 -24.28 -6.58 60.82
CA LEU A 7 -25.08 -6.83 59.60
C LEU A 7 -24.49 -6.11 58.35
N LEU A 8 -24.02 -6.95 57.42
CA LEU A 8 -24.30 -6.94 55.96
C LEU A 8 -23.81 -5.79 55.05
N SER A 9 -23.34 -6.25 53.88
CA SER A 9 -23.03 -5.58 52.61
C SER A 9 -21.77 -4.69 52.56
N ILE A 10 -20.64 -5.27 52.16
CA ILE A 10 -20.00 -4.95 50.88
C ILE A 10 -19.49 -6.27 50.29
N SER A 11 -20.12 -6.61 49.19
CA SER A 11 -19.86 -7.75 48.34
C SER A 11 -18.69 -7.43 47.42
N ILE A 12 -17.95 -8.48 47.06
CA ILE A 12 -17.12 -8.62 45.84
C ILE A 12 -15.77 -7.91 45.92
N ILE A 13 -14.73 -8.74 45.76
CA ILE A 13 -13.36 -8.52 45.27
C ILE A 13 -12.43 -9.35 46.17
N PHE A 14 -12.37 -10.66 45.90
CA PHE A 14 -11.21 -11.54 46.08
C PHE A 14 -11.55 -12.95 45.53
N LEU A 15 -11.92 -13.00 44.25
CA LEU A 15 -11.93 -14.21 43.43
C LEU A 15 -11.39 -13.77 42.08
N GLY A 16 -10.08 -13.91 41.89
CA GLY A 16 -9.41 -13.39 40.71
C GLY A 16 -7.95 -13.78 40.64
N LEU A 17 -7.61 -15.01 41.02
CA LEU A 17 -6.40 -15.72 40.57
C LEU A 17 -6.79 -17.20 40.51
N ASN A 18 -6.60 -17.82 39.35
CA ASN A 18 -7.17 -19.11 38.89
C ASN A 18 -8.52 -19.00 38.16
N ALA A 19 -8.57 -18.22 37.06
CA ALA A 19 -9.31 -18.71 35.90
C ALA A 19 -8.46 -19.89 35.36
N CYS A 20 -8.82 -21.14 35.67
CA CYS A 20 -9.66 -21.99 34.83
C CYS A 20 -9.23 -21.98 33.34
N GLU A 21 -8.13 -22.67 33.02
CA GLU A 21 -8.10 -23.53 31.82
C GLU A 21 -9.03 -24.72 32.14
N PRO A 22 -10.29 -24.76 31.67
CA PRO A 22 -11.30 -25.69 32.23
C PRO A 22 -11.04 -27.16 31.88
N ASN A 23 -9.98 -27.45 31.11
CA ASN A 23 -9.69 -28.76 30.55
C ASN A 23 -8.22 -29.18 30.69
N LYS A 24 -7.33 -28.41 31.36
CA LYS A 24 -5.90 -28.74 31.48
C LYS A 24 -5.67 -30.18 31.95
N ASP A 25 -6.40 -30.58 32.98
CA ASP A 25 -6.30 -31.91 33.59
C ASP A 25 -6.87 -33.05 32.71
N ILE A 26 -7.71 -32.73 31.71
CA ILE A 26 -8.23 -33.71 30.73
C ILE A 26 -7.20 -33.94 29.61
N TYR A 27 -6.36 -32.95 29.31
CA TYR A 27 -5.40 -33.00 28.21
C TYR A 27 -4.09 -33.71 28.59
N ASP A 28 -3.69 -33.67 29.87
CA ASP A 28 -2.48 -34.32 30.37
C ASP A 28 -2.58 -35.87 30.41
N GLU A 29 -3.77 -36.44 30.26
CA GLU A 29 -4.01 -37.90 30.24
C GLU A 29 -4.10 -38.49 28.81
N LEU A 30 -3.99 -37.68 27.75
CA LEU A 30 -4.00 -38.18 26.38
C LEU A 30 -2.63 -38.77 26.00
N PRO A 31 -2.55 -40.04 25.57
CA PRO A 31 -1.29 -40.67 25.24
C PRO A 31 -0.64 -39.94 24.06
N ASN A 32 0.62 -39.51 24.24
CA ASN A 32 1.54 -38.98 23.23
C ASN A 32 1.18 -39.41 21.79
N ASN A 33 0.39 -38.59 21.11
CA ASN A 33 0.14 -38.67 19.67
C ASN A 33 -0.58 -37.39 19.24
N ASP A 34 0.19 -36.37 18.90
CA ASP A 34 0.52 -36.03 17.51
C ASP A 34 0.88 -34.54 17.52
N SER A 35 2.12 -34.17 17.19
CA SER A 35 2.51 -32.75 17.13
C SER A 35 1.58 -31.93 16.22
N LEU A 36 0.98 -32.59 15.22
CA LEU A 36 -0.06 -32.06 14.34
C LEU A 36 -1.34 -31.67 15.09
N ARG A 37 -1.77 -32.45 16.09
CA ARG A 37 -2.97 -32.13 16.86
C ARG A 37 -2.74 -30.93 17.78
N LEU A 38 -1.53 -30.82 18.34
CA LEU A 38 -1.17 -29.69 19.21
C LEU A 38 -0.99 -28.40 18.41
N ALA A 39 -0.39 -28.48 17.22
CA ALA A 39 -0.21 -27.35 16.30
C ALA A 39 -1.51 -26.82 15.69
N ASN A 40 -2.62 -27.55 15.83
CA ASN A 40 -3.94 -27.22 15.29
C ASN A 40 -4.97 -26.89 16.37
N LEU A 41 -4.56 -26.80 17.64
CA LEU A 41 -5.49 -26.67 18.77
C LEU A 41 -6.22 -25.32 18.78
N ASP A 42 -5.52 -24.26 18.39
CA ASP A 42 -6.03 -22.89 18.39
C ASP A 42 -6.54 -22.44 17.00
N LYS A 43 -6.42 -23.31 15.98
CA LYS A 43 -6.84 -23.04 14.61
C LYS A 43 -8.32 -23.31 14.40
N VAL A 44 -8.95 -22.50 13.58
CA VAL A 44 -10.36 -22.67 13.19
C VAL A 44 -10.48 -23.07 11.71
N PRO A 45 -11.59 -23.70 11.28
CA PRO A 45 -11.88 -23.82 9.86
C PRO A 45 -11.97 -22.43 9.22
N ALA A 46 -11.42 -22.26 8.02
CA ALA A 46 -11.55 -21.01 7.27
C ALA A 46 -12.95 -20.86 6.68
N ASP A 47 -13.55 -19.68 6.85
CA ASP A 47 -14.66 -19.22 6.01
C ASP A 47 -14.10 -18.81 4.63
N SER A 48 -14.97 -18.60 3.63
CA SER A 48 -14.50 -18.18 2.29
C SER A 48 -13.91 -16.77 2.26
N GLU A 49 -14.21 -15.96 3.27
CA GLU A 49 -13.78 -14.56 3.41
C GLU A 49 -13.33 -14.31 4.85
N TYR A 50 -12.23 -13.56 5.03
CA TYR A 50 -11.73 -13.14 6.33
C TYR A 50 -11.13 -11.73 6.26
N THR A 51 -11.33 -10.92 7.29
CA THR A 51 -10.68 -9.60 7.41
C THR A 51 -9.71 -9.65 8.56
N LEU A 52 -8.43 -9.32 8.31
CA LEU A 52 -7.41 -9.29 9.35
C LEU A 52 -7.76 -8.24 10.42
N THR A 53 -7.53 -8.61 11.66
CA THR A 53 -7.61 -7.75 12.84
C THR A 53 -6.22 -7.30 13.28
N ASP A 54 -6.12 -6.26 14.12
CA ASP A 54 -4.84 -5.77 14.64
C ASP A 54 -4.01 -6.85 15.35
N ASP A 55 -4.67 -7.79 16.03
CA ASP A 55 -4.05 -8.93 16.71
C ASP A 55 -3.46 -9.93 15.70
N ASP A 56 -4.09 -10.10 14.53
CA ASP A 56 -3.61 -11.04 13.50
C ASP A 56 -2.26 -10.60 12.92
N TYR A 57 -2.03 -9.30 12.74
CA TYR A 57 -0.73 -8.80 12.26
C TYR A 57 0.42 -9.10 13.23
N GLU A 58 0.15 -9.27 14.52
CA GLU A 58 1.18 -9.65 15.52
C GLU A 58 1.74 -11.06 15.29
N LEU A 59 1.06 -11.87 14.48
CA LEU A 59 1.53 -13.20 14.09
C LEU A 59 2.60 -13.14 13.00
N SER A 60 2.83 -11.97 12.36
CA SER A 60 3.87 -11.85 11.36
C SER A 60 5.27 -11.87 12.00
N SER A 61 6.19 -12.53 11.32
CA SER A 61 7.63 -12.49 11.63
C SER A 61 8.30 -11.18 11.21
N ASN A 62 7.64 -10.35 10.39
CA ASN A 62 8.12 -9.04 10.00
C ASN A 62 7.71 -7.97 11.03
N GLU A 63 8.70 -7.28 11.60
CA GLU A 63 8.45 -6.26 12.63
C GLU A 63 7.63 -5.07 12.10
N SER A 64 7.83 -4.65 10.85
CA SER A 64 7.05 -3.56 10.24
C SER A 64 5.57 -3.96 10.12
N VAL A 65 5.29 -5.17 9.62
CA VAL A 65 3.90 -5.69 9.55
C VAL A 65 3.27 -5.75 10.93
N ALA A 66 3.96 -6.32 11.90
CA ALA A 66 3.46 -6.49 13.26
C ALA A 66 3.22 -5.16 13.99
N ASN A 67 4.10 -4.16 13.79
CA ASN A 67 4.02 -2.86 14.45
C ASN A 67 3.02 -1.92 13.79
N TYR A 68 2.99 -1.87 12.45
CA TYR A 68 2.18 -0.92 11.70
C TYR A 68 0.79 -1.46 11.30
N LYS A 69 0.55 -2.76 11.51
CA LYS A 69 -0.76 -3.40 11.25
C LYS A 69 -1.19 -3.28 9.78
N ASN A 70 -0.22 -3.37 8.88
CA ASN A 70 -0.41 -3.30 7.43
C ASN A 70 0.76 -3.99 6.70
N PHE A 71 0.55 -4.32 5.43
CA PHE A 71 1.60 -4.70 4.49
C PHE A 71 2.03 -3.49 3.66
N SER A 72 3.19 -3.55 3.03
CA SER A 72 3.75 -2.48 2.21
C SER A 72 4.55 -3.06 1.04
N GLU A 73 5.17 -2.21 0.23
CA GLU A 73 6.13 -2.65 -0.80
C GLU A 73 7.39 -3.26 -0.18
N SER A 74 7.89 -2.69 0.92
CA SER A 74 9.01 -3.24 1.69
C SER A 74 8.67 -4.51 2.48
N ALA A 75 7.38 -4.71 2.79
CA ALA A 75 6.87 -5.89 3.46
C ALA A 75 5.74 -6.58 2.65
N PRO A 76 6.09 -7.31 1.56
CA PRO A 76 5.11 -7.82 0.63
C PRO A 76 4.11 -8.80 1.24
N VAL A 77 2.83 -8.62 0.88
CA VAL A 77 1.74 -9.51 1.33
C VAL A 77 1.99 -10.98 0.95
N ALA A 78 2.60 -11.24 -0.21
CA ALA A 78 2.88 -12.60 -0.67
C ALA A 78 3.84 -13.37 0.25
N ASP A 79 4.74 -12.64 0.92
CA ASP A 79 5.77 -13.21 1.79
C ASP A 79 5.26 -13.42 3.22
N TYR A 80 4.45 -12.48 3.73
CA TYR A 80 4.08 -12.43 5.15
C TYR A 80 2.62 -12.78 5.46
N LEU A 81 1.70 -12.70 4.49
CA LEU A 81 0.32 -13.14 4.73
C LEU A 81 0.20 -14.65 4.95
N PRO A 82 0.92 -15.53 4.21
CA PRO A 82 0.78 -16.97 4.40
C PRO A 82 1.12 -17.44 5.81
N GLU A 83 2.12 -16.87 6.48
CA GLU A 83 2.45 -17.25 7.86
C GLU A 83 1.31 -16.91 8.83
N ILE A 84 0.72 -15.72 8.73
CA ILE A 84 -0.43 -15.30 9.56
C ILE A 84 -1.60 -16.27 9.37
N ILE A 85 -1.98 -16.53 8.11
CA ILE A 85 -3.12 -17.41 7.79
C ILE A 85 -2.86 -18.86 8.22
N ASN A 86 -1.62 -19.33 8.12
CA ASN A 86 -1.26 -20.66 8.59
C ASN A 86 -1.32 -20.80 10.11
N GLU A 87 -1.14 -19.72 10.88
CA GLU A 87 -1.34 -19.73 12.34
C GLU A 87 -2.82 -19.66 12.74
N LEU A 88 -3.67 -19.01 11.94
CA LEU A 88 -5.10 -18.84 12.23
C LEU A 88 -5.97 -20.02 11.81
N PHE A 89 -5.70 -20.62 10.65
CA PHE A 89 -6.66 -21.52 10.00
C PHE A 89 -6.14 -22.94 9.77
N LEU A 90 -7.05 -23.90 9.93
CA LEU A 90 -6.82 -25.29 9.50
C LEU A 90 -6.65 -25.35 7.98
N THR A 91 -5.88 -26.33 7.51
CA THR A 91 -5.74 -26.61 6.08
C THR A 91 -6.72 -27.69 5.64
N ASP A 92 -7.43 -27.44 4.55
CA ASP A 92 -8.25 -28.41 3.85
C ASP A 92 -7.90 -28.37 2.35
N PRO A 93 -7.29 -29.43 1.78
CA PRO A 93 -6.77 -29.39 0.41
C PRO A 93 -7.78 -28.87 -0.62
N GLY A 94 -7.41 -27.78 -1.31
CA GLY A 94 -8.25 -27.12 -2.30
C GLY A 94 -9.22 -26.09 -1.72
N ALA A 95 -9.20 -25.83 -0.41
CA ALA A 95 -9.90 -24.69 0.17
C ALA A 95 -9.32 -23.38 -0.34
N GLU A 96 -10.21 -22.41 -0.54
CA GLU A 96 -9.90 -21.05 -0.98
C GLU A 96 -10.37 -20.07 0.09
N LEU A 97 -9.59 -19.02 0.31
CA LEU A 97 -9.88 -17.96 1.28
C LEU A 97 -9.54 -16.61 0.66
N GLN A 98 -10.50 -15.69 0.64
CA GLN A 98 -10.25 -14.29 0.35
C GLN A 98 -9.94 -13.55 1.66
N VAL A 99 -8.79 -12.89 1.73
CA VAL A 99 -8.37 -12.13 2.91
C VAL A 99 -8.40 -10.65 2.58
N THR A 100 -9.15 -9.87 3.36
CA THR A 100 -9.05 -8.41 3.39
C THR A 100 -7.98 -7.97 4.39
N TYR A 101 -7.08 -7.10 3.97
CA TYR A 101 -5.97 -6.61 4.77
C TYR A 101 -5.70 -5.12 4.51
N ASN A 102 -4.96 -4.49 5.42
CA ASN A 102 -4.49 -3.13 5.33
C ASN A 102 -3.20 -3.10 4.51
N TYR A 103 -3.15 -2.28 3.47
CA TYR A 103 -1.96 -2.01 2.67
C TYR A 103 -1.57 -0.54 2.81
N TYR A 104 -0.38 -0.30 3.35
CA TYR A 104 0.23 1.00 3.36
C TYR A 104 0.84 1.29 2.00
N GLN A 105 0.37 2.38 1.38
CA GLN A 105 1.03 2.97 0.24
C GLN A 105 1.38 4.41 0.60
N SER A 106 2.65 4.76 0.39
CA SER A 106 3.05 6.16 0.50
C SER A 106 2.35 6.99 -0.57
N LEU A 107 2.34 8.31 -0.38
CA LEU A 107 1.94 9.23 -1.45
C LEU A 107 2.89 9.02 -2.63
N TYR A 108 2.33 8.54 -3.74
CA TYR A 108 3.09 8.45 -4.98
C TYR A 108 3.51 9.86 -5.42
N LEU A 109 4.80 10.02 -5.75
CA LEU A 109 5.33 11.22 -6.35
C LEU A 109 5.22 11.14 -7.86
N ASN A 110 4.69 12.19 -8.46
CA ASN A 110 4.52 12.29 -9.89
C ASN A 110 5.62 13.18 -10.49
N ASP A 111 5.36 13.82 -11.63
CA ASP A 111 6.35 14.63 -12.33
C ASP A 111 6.92 15.75 -11.43
N THR A 112 8.24 15.88 -11.46
CA THR A 112 8.90 17.07 -10.93
C THR A 112 8.67 18.22 -11.91
N ILE A 113 7.85 19.19 -11.51
CA ILE A 113 7.71 20.46 -12.22
C ILE A 113 9.03 21.21 -12.10
N ALA A 114 9.43 21.88 -13.18
CA ALA A 114 10.66 22.66 -13.19
C ALA A 114 10.69 23.70 -12.06
N ASP A 115 11.80 23.71 -11.32
CA ASP A 115 12.06 24.68 -10.27
C ASP A 115 11.81 26.11 -10.76
N TYR A 116 11.24 26.94 -9.89
CA TYR A 116 10.82 28.29 -10.25
C TYR A 116 11.34 29.33 -9.26
N GLU A 117 12.12 30.29 -9.75
CA GLU A 117 12.57 31.45 -8.99
C GLU A 117 11.63 32.63 -9.25
N LEU A 118 10.95 33.08 -8.19
CA LEU A 118 9.96 34.15 -8.29
C LEU A 118 10.63 35.51 -8.48
N ASP A 119 10.07 36.31 -9.38
CA ASP A 119 10.45 37.69 -9.58
C ASP A 119 9.41 38.67 -8.98
N SER A 120 9.71 39.98 -9.02
CA SER A 120 8.84 41.01 -8.44
C SER A 120 7.40 41.01 -8.93
N ALA A 121 7.12 40.50 -10.14
CA ALA A 121 5.80 40.45 -10.74
C ALA A 121 4.91 39.33 -10.17
N ASP A 122 5.52 38.30 -9.57
CA ASP A 122 4.82 37.15 -9.00
C ASP A 122 4.17 37.48 -7.64
N TYR A 123 4.66 38.53 -6.98
CA TYR A 123 4.15 38.94 -5.68
C TYR A 123 2.95 39.87 -5.83
N SER A 124 1.85 39.48 -5.18
CA SER A 124 0.69 40.38 -5.00
C SER A 124 0.99 41.54 -4.04
N SER A 125 2.02 41.41 -3.20
CA SER A 125 2.45 42.42 -2.23
C SER A 125 3.43 43.43 -2.85
N SER A 126 3.34 44.70 -2.47
CA SER A 126 4.31 45.73 -2.88
C SER A 126 5.68 45.59 -2.19
N TYR A 127 5.82 44.65 -1.26
CA TYR A 127 7.07 44.35 -0.57
C TYR A 127 7.87 43.23 -1.26
N TYR A 128 7.28 42.57 -2.26
CA TYR A 128 7.90 41.52 -3.06
C TYR A 128 8.42 40.34 -2.22
N ASN A 129 7.64 39.96 -1.21
CA ASN A 129 7.91 38.81 -0.34
C ASN A 129 6.59 38.15 0.09
N PHE A 130 6.69 36.89 0.54
CA PHE A 130 5.68 36.23 1.34
C PHE A 130 5.99 36.37 2.83
N ASP A 131 4.96 36.26 3.67
CA ASP A 131 5.06 36.24 5.13
C ASP A 131 4.19 35.13 5.76
N ASN A 132 3.56 34.30 4.92
CA ASN A 132 2.76 33.15 5.29
C ASN A 132 2.62 32.18 4.11
N PHE A 133 2.36 30.89 4.40
CA PHE A 133 2.23 29.86 3.37
C PHE A 133 0.95 29.96 2.54
N ASN A 134 -0.14 30.53 3.06
CA ASN A 134 -1.36 30.70 2.29
C ASN A 134 -1.14 31.55 1.02
N GLY A 135 -0.27 32.55 1.08
CA GLY A 135 0.15 33.31 -0.11
C GLY A 135 0.85 32.44 -1.16
N LEU A 136 1.69 31.51 -0.74
CA LEU A 136 2.38 30.55 -1.61
C LEU A 136 1.40 29.55 -2.23
N TYR A 137 0.48 28.99 -1.45
CA TYR A 137 -0.52 28.05 -1.96
C TYR A 137 -1.45 28.71 -2.99
N LEU A 138 -1.85 29.97 -2.76
CA LEU A 138 -2.61 30.73 -3.75
C LEU A 138 -1.81 30.99 -5.03
N PHE A 139 -0.51 31.30 -4.90
CA PHE A 139 0.39 31.43 -6.06
C PHE A 139 0.49 30.12 -6.84
N LEU A 140 0.70 28.99 -6.15
CA LEU A 140 0.81 27.67 -6.77
C LEU A 140 -0.48 27.29 -7.52
N ASN A 141 -1.64 27.40 -6.87
CA ASN A 141 -2.94 27.12 -7.49
C ASN A 141 -3.24 28.01 -8.70
N SER A 142 -2.82 29.27 -8.68
CA SER A 142 -3.04 30.17 -9.81
C SER A 142 -2.12 29.89 -11.00
N ASN A 143 -0.90 29.41 -10.77
CA ASN A 143 0.12 29.24 -11.81
C ASN A 143 0.21 27.81 -12.33
N TYR A 144 -0.21 26.83 -11.52
CA TYR A 144 -0.17 25.40 -11.85
C TYR A 144 -1.56 24.75 -11.68
N PRO A 145 -2.61 25.24 -12.39
CA PRO A 145 -3.98 24.75 -12.24
C PRO A 145 -4.19 23.33 -12.78
N ASP A 146 -3.25 22.83 -13.58
CA ASP A 146 -3.29 21.49 -14.17
C ASP A 146 -2.39 20.49 -13.40
N ALA A 147 -1.83 20.89 -12.25
CA ALA A 147 -0.96 20.02 -11.46
C ALA A 147 -1.73 18.81 -10.92
N GLY A 148 -1.15 17.63 -11.11
CA GLY A 148 -1.65 16.37 -10.60
C GLY A 148 -1.23 16.11 -9.16
N LYS A 149 -1.96 15.20 -8.50
CA LYS A 149 -1.55 14.66 -7.20
C LYS A 149 -0.15 14.03 -7.31
N GLY A 150 0.74 14.37 -6.39
CA GLY A 150 2.12 13.92 -6.34
C GLY A 150 3.10 14.84 -7.08
N ASP A 151 2.63 15.83 -7.84
CA ASP A 151 3.51 16.76 -8.54
C ASP A 151 4.33 17.57 -7.53
N LEU A 152 5.62 17.72 -7.83
CA LEU A 152 6.57 18.46 -6.99
C LEU A 152 7.03 19.74 -7.66
N ILE A 153 7.20 20.80 -6.87
CA ILE A 153 7.85 22.03 -7.33
C ILE A 153 8.71 22.64 -6.24
N THR A 154 9.94 23.03 -6.58
CA THR A 154 10.77 23.87 -5.72
C THR A 154 10.62 25.33 -6.11
N LEU A 155 10.13 26.15 -5.18
CA LEU A 155 10.07 27.60 -5.35
C LEU A 155 11.23 28.27 -4.62
N THR A 156 11.90 29.19 -5.31
CA THR A 156 12.85 30.13 -4.71
C THR A 156 12.20 31.51 -4.62
N TYR A 157 12.00 32.03 -3.40
CA TYR A 157 11.23 33.25 -3.15
C TYR A 157 11.74 34.03 -1.94
N ALA A 158 11.37 35.30 -1.84
CA ALA A 158 11.67 36.14 -0.68
C ALA A 158 10.65 35.89 0.44
N TRP A 159 11.14 35.60 1.65
CA TRP A 159 10.34 35.36 2.85
C TRP A 159 10.66 36.40 3.94
N TYR A 160 9.61 36.93 4.56
CA TYR A 160 9.72 37.88 5.67
C TYR A 160 9.62 37.16 7.01
N PHE A 161 10.72 37.18 7.77
CA PHE A 161 10.86 36.52 9.08
C PHE A 161 10.34 37.38 10.25
N GLY A 162 9.78 38.56 9.97
CA GLY A 162 9.44 39.53 11.01
C GLY A 162 10.60 40.47 11.34
N GLY A 163 10.30 41.54 12.09
CA GLY A 163 11.33 42.46 12.59
C GLY A 163 12.09 43.25 11.52
N GLY A 164 11.56 43.36 10.29
CA GLY A 164 12.26 43.99 9.17
C GLY A 164 13.27 43.08 8.45
N VAL A 165 13.28 41.78 8.74
CA VAL A 165 14.18 40.80 8.14
C VAL A 165 13.47 40.06 7.01
N THR A 166 14.03 40.13 5.81
CA THR A 166 13.63 39.36 4.63
C THR A 166 14.85 38.62 4.10
N ASP A 167 14.69 37.36 3.74
CA ASP A 167 15.73 36.57 3.07
C ASP A 167 15.13 35.74 1.93
N THR A 168 15.97 35.29 1.00
CA THR A 168 15.56 34.36 -0.05
C THR A 168 15.66 32.93 0.45
N VAL A 169 14.57 32.17 0.28
CA VAL A 169 14.48 30.76 0.66
C VAL A 169 14.09 29.91 -0.54
N SER A 170 14.46 28.63 -0.52
CA SER A 170 14.08 27.65 -1.52
C SER A 170 13.35 26.50 -0.83
N ASN A 171 12.07 26.30 -1.14
CA ASN A 171 11.23 25.32 -0.49
C ASN A 171 10.53 24.45 -1.55
N THR A 172 10.42 23.16 -1.28
CA THR A 172 9.67 22.22 -2.12
C THR A 172 8.23 22.10 -1.64
N PHE A 173 7.30 21.98 -2.59
CA PHE A 173 5.88 21.80 -2.36
C PHE A 173 5.40 20.59 -3.14
N VAL A 174 4.44 19.87 -2.56
CA VAL A 174 3.77 18.72 -3.18
C VAL A 174 2.28 19.01 -3.31
N ASN A 175 1.70 18.65 -4.46
CA ASN A 175 0.25 18.71 -4.67
C ASN A 175 -0.39 17.40 -4.16
N LEU A 176 -1.40 17.49 -3.30
CA LEU A 176 -2.08 16.35 -2.70
C LEU A 176 -3.33 15.90 -3.50
N GLY A 177 -3.64 16.60 -4.59
CA GLY A 177 -4.89 16.52 -5.34
C GLY A 177 -5.83 17.69 -5.01
N ASP A 178 -6.84 17.91 -5.86
CA ASP A 178 -7.93 18.87 -5.62
C ASP A 178 -7.47 20.30 -5.24
N ASP A 179 -6.43 20.81 -5.90
CA ASP A 179 -5.81 22.14 -5.64
C ASP A 179 -5.22 22.30 -4.22
N GLU A 180 -4.89 21.19 -3.54
CA GLU A 180 -4.25 21.21 -2.22
C GLU A 180 -2.73 21.09 -2.32
N TRP A 181 -2.03 22.22 -2.28
CA TRP A 181 -0.57 22.23 -2.11
C TRP A 181 -0.19 22.25 -0.64
N THR A 182 0.89 21.54 -0.31
CA THR A 182 1.52 21.61 1.01
C THR A 182 3.03 21.71 0.90
N TYR A 183 3.65 22.24 1.94
CA TYR A 183 5.11 22.27 2.05
C TYR A 183 5.63 20.84 2.29
N ALA A 184 6.71 20.48 1.59
CA ALA A 184 7.42 19.23 1.78
C ALA A 184 8.88 19.52 2.13
N TYR A 185 9.34 19.05 3.29
CA TYR A 185 10.72 19.19 3.72
C TYR A 185 11.59 18.17 2.99
N ALA A 186 12.39 18.63 2.04
CA ALA A 186 13.37 17.81 1.36
C ALA A 186 14.61 17.63 2.22
N LEU A 187 14.90 16.37 2.57
CA LEU A 187 16.08 16.03 3.36
C LEU A 187 17.36 16.42 2.61
N GLU A 188 18.22 17.18 3.28
CA GLU A 188 19.52 17.57 2.79
C GLU A 188 20.61 16.55 3.18
N SER A 189 21.78 16.63 2.55
CA SER A 189 22.92 15.74 2.86
C SER A 189 23.31 15.74 4.36
N ALA A 190 23.11 16.87 5.04
CA ALA A 190 23.36 16.98 6.49
C ALA A 190 22.34 16.16 7.31
N ASP A 191 21.09 16.10 6.87
CA ASP A 191 20.02 15.34 7.54
C ASP A 191 20.33 13.84 7.50
N TYR A 192 20.68 13.31 6.32
CA TYR A 192 21.12 11.93 6.16
C TYR A 192 22.33 11.61 7.04
N THR A 193 23.32 12.51 7.07
CA THR A 193 24.50 12.36 7.93
C THR A 193 24.11 12.31 9.41
N ALA A 194 23.16 13.14 9.84
CA ALA A 194 22.64 13.15 11.22
C ALA A 194 21.89 11.85 11.56
N MET A 195 21.23 11.22 10.58
CA MET A 195 20.60 9.91 10.70
C MET A 195 21.58 8.73 10.59
N GLY A 196 22.88 9.00 10.41
CA GLY A 196 23.93 7.99 10.34
C GLY A 196 24.17 7.40 8.95
N GLN A 197 23.58 7.99 7.90
CA GLN A 197 23.81 7.56 6.52
C GLN A 197 25.15 8.09 5.99
N SER A 198 25.81 7.28 5.16
CA SER A 198 27.08 7.66 4.50
C SER A 198 26.88 8.37 3.16
N TYR A 199 25.68 8.26 2.59
CA TYR A 199 25.25 8.89 1.35
C TYR A 199 23.95 9.64 1.61
N PRO A 200 23.58 10.63 0.77
CA PRO A 200 22.33 11.37 0.93
C PRO A 200 21.12 10.57 0.38
N ASN A 201 20.95 9.34 0.87
CA ASN A 201 19.86 8.41 0.58
C ASN A 201 19.75 7.33 1.67
N PHE A 202 18.60 6.64 1.72
CA PHE A 202 18.42 5.37 2.42
C PHE A 202 18.58 4.19 1.45
N GLY A 203 18.86 3.00 1.99
CA GLY A 203 19.00 1.77 1.20
C GLY A 203 17.68 1.07 0.91
N ASP A 204 16.68 1.27 1.77
CA ASP A 204 15.34 0.71 1.69
C ASP A 204 14.36 1.66 2.42
N GLU A 205 13.06 1.49 2.17
CA GLU A 205 12.00 2.30 2.78
C GLU A 205 11.93 2.07 4.29
N ASP A 206 12.10 0.83 4.76
CA ASP A 206 12.04 0.50 6.20
C ASP A 206 13.06 1.31 7.01
N ASP A 207 14.28 1.50 6.50
CA ASP A 207 15.32 2.32 7.14
C ASP A 207 14.95 3.82 7.15
N ALA A 208 14.29 4.30 6.10
CA ALA A 208 13.76 5.66 6.05
C ALA A 208 12.63 5.84 7.07
N GLU A 209 11.66 4.93 7.07
CA GLU A 209 10.50 4.91 7.96
C GLU A 209 10.93 4.76 9.43
N PHE A 210 12.01 4.03 9.71
CA PHE A 210 12.54 3.94 11.07
C PHE A 210 13.26 5.23 11.50
N ARG A 211 14.11 5.80 10.63
CA ARG A 211 15.02 6.89 11.03
C ARG A 211 14.40 8.27 10.97
N VAL A 212 13.57 8.55 9.97
CA VAL A 212 12.98 9.89 9.77
C VAL A 212 12.15 10.34 10.97
N PRO A 213 11.24 9.53 11.54
CA PRO A 213 10.48 9.94 12.72
C PRO A 213 11.37 10.25 13.93
N ILE A 214 12.42 9.45 14.14
CA ILE A 214 13.41 9.64 15.21
C ILE A 214 14.19 10.95 14.98
N TYR A 215 14.59 11.19 13.73
CA TYR A 215 15.29 12.40 13.32
C TYR A 215 14.46 13.65 13.61
N LEU A 216 13.20 13.66 13.15
CA LEU A 216 12.27 14.76 13.39
C LEU A 216 12.00 15.00 14.88
N GLN A 217 12.05 13.95 15.72
CA GLN A 217 11.91 14.10 17.17
C GLN A 217 13.14 14.77 17.81
N GLY A 218 14.33 14.57 17.23
CA GLY A 218 15.57 15.20 17.64
C GLY A 218 15.80 16.59 17.05
N LEU A 219 15.10 16.93 15.96
CA LEU A 219 15.19 18.23 15.34
C LEU A 219 14.54 19.31 16.20
N ASN A 220 15.35 20.27 16.61
CA ASN A 220 14.91 21.53 17.19
C ASN A 220 15.13 22.65 16.16
N THR A 221 14.62 22.48 14.93
CA THR A 221 14.97 23.33 13.78
C THR A 221 14.13 24.60 13.74
N ASP A 222 14.81 25.75 13.64
CA ASP A 222 14.19 27.08 13.53
C ASP A 222 13.45 27.32 12.19
N TYR A 223 13.35 26.31 11.32
CA TYR A 223 12.67 26.38 10.03
C TYR A 223 11.16 26.12 10.17
N VAL A 224 10.49 27.19 10.58
CA VAL A 224 9.13 27.68 10.26
C VAL A 224 7.89 26.81 10.56
N GLU A 225 7.97 25.51 10.91
CA GLU A 225 6.76 24.82 11.45
C GLU A 225 7.07 23.72 12.47
N TYR A 226 8.18 23.00 12.32
CA TYR A 226 8.38 21.75 13.07
C TYR A 226 8.82 21.94 14.54
N GLN A 227 9.50 23.02 14.90
CA GLN A 227 9.87 23.33 16.30
C GLN A 227 8.65 23.57 17.20
N TYR A 228 7.48 23.86 16.60
CA TYR A 228 6.23 24.12 17.31
C TYR A 228 5.12 23.14 16.96
N ALA A 229 5.44 22.05 16.24
CA ALA A 229 4.48 21.04 15.86
C ALA A 229 3.75 20.51 17.11
N GLN A 230 2.44 20.68 17.13
CA GLN A 230 1.54 20.22 18.16
C GLN A 230 0.98 18.85 17.78
N GLU A 231 0.48 18.12 18.77
CA GLU A 231 -0.24 16.88 18.51
C GLU A 231 -1.34 17.09 17.45
N GLY A 232 -1.31 16.28 16.40
CA GLY A 232 -2.20 16.38 15.25
C GLY A 232 -1.61 17.09 14.02
N ASP A 233 -0.48 17.80 14.16
CA ASP A 233 0.16 18.46 13.02
C ASP A 233 0.73 17.43 12.04
N VAL A 234 0.56 17.68 10.75
CA VAL A 234 0.96 16.78 9.66
C VAL A 234 2.12 17.37 8.89
N VAL A 235 3.10 16.54 8.58
CA VAL A 235 4.32 16.95 7.86
C VAL A 235 4.63 15.98 6.74
N TYR A 236 5.30 16.51 5.71
CA TYR A 236 5.65 15.78 4.51
C TYR A 236 7.16 15.86 4.33
N ILE A 237 7.83 14.71 4.30
CA ILE A 237 9.28 14.62 4.23
C ILE A 237 9.67 13.95 2.91
N LEU A 238 10.36 14.69 2.05
CA LEU A 238 10.93 14.14 0.82
C LEU A 238 12.30 13.55 1.12
N TYR A 239 12.51 12.30 0.72
CA TYR A 239 13.76 11.59 0.93
C TYR A 239 14.20 10.86 -0.32
N ASN A 240 15.48 10.53 -0.42
CA ASN A 240 16.05 9.80 -1.53
C ASN A 240 16.24 8.34 -1.13
N LEU A 241 15.89 7.44 -2.03
CA LEU A 241 16.05 6.00 -1.89
C LEU A 241 17.04 5.50 -2.94
N TYR A 242 17.92 4.58 -2.57
CA TYR A 242 18.84 3.92 -3.51
C TYR A 242 18.60 2.41 -3.55
N SER A 243 17.74 1.98 -4.47
CA SER A 243 17.45 0.56 -4.74
C SER A 243 17.65 0.24 -6.22
N GLY A 244 18.89 -0.07 -6.60
CA GLY A 244 19.27 -0.28 -8.01
C GLY A 244 19.29 1.01 -8.87
N GLY A 245 18.76 2.11 -8.35
CA GLY A 245 18.75 3.46 -8.90
C GLY A 245 18.38 4.46 -7.80
N LEU A 246 18.68 5.74 -8.02
CA LEU A 246 18.28 6.80 -7.09
C LEU A 246 16.85 7.25 -7.44
N THR A 247 15.92 7.07 -6.51
CA THR A 247 14.56 7.63 -6.57
C THR A 247 14.36 8.62 -5.43
N GLN A 248 13.32 9.43 -5.55
CA GLN A 248 12.84 10.28 -4.46
C GLN A 248 11.47 9.76 -4.06
N GLU A 249 11.25 9.68 -2.75
CA GLU A 249 10.03 9.23 -2.11
C GLU A 249 9.60 10.29 -1.09
N ILE A 250 8.38 10.15 -0.58
CA ILE A 250 7.83 11.05 0.43
C ILE A 250 7.30 10.25 1.63
N LEU A 251 7.43 10.78 2.84
CA LEU A 251 6.71 10.29 4.01
C LEU A 251 5.72 11.36 4.45
N LYS A 252 4.52 10.93 4.82
CA LYS A 252 3.55 11.75 5.53
C LYS A 252 3.55 11.30 6.99
N LEU A 253 3.76 12.22 7.93
CA LEU A 253 3.80 11.93 9.35
C LEU A 253 2.86 12.85 10.11
N VAL A 254 2.32 12.36 11.23
CA VAL A 254 1.53 13.14 12.18
C VAL A 254 2.26 13.21 13.51
N LYS A 255 2.26 14.39 14.13
CA LYS A 255 2.81 14.57 15.46
C LYS A 255 1.88 13.94 16.49
N SER A 256 2.41 13.05 17.33
CA SER A 256 1.70 12.51 18.49
C SER A 256 2.37 12.90 19.81
N THR A 257 1.76 12.47 20.92
CA THR A 257 2.35 12.66 22.26
C THR A 257 3.67 11.92 22.46
N SER A 258 3.91 10.87 21.68
CA SER A 258 5.08 9.99 21.84
C SER A 258 6.16 10.24 20.79
N GLY A 259 5.85 10.93 19.70
CA GLY A 259 6.78 11.04 18.58
C GLY A 259 6.16 11.63 17.34
N TRP A 260 6.68 11.18 16.20
CA TRP A 260 6.09 11.35 14.89
C TRP A 260 5.65 9.97 14.44
N ASP A 261 4.39 9.83 14.04
CA ASP A 261 3.84 8.57 13.55
C ASP A 261 3.66 8.70 12.04
N ILE A 262 4.15 7.71 11.29
CA ILE A 262 3.98 7.66 9.85
C ILE A 262 2.50 7.40 9.56
N ILE A 263 1.93 8.22 8.68
CA ILE A 263 0.54 8.11 8.24
C ILE A 263 0.48 8.15 6.72
N GLY A 264 0.43 6.98 6.09
CA GLY A 264 0.19 6.85 4.66
C GLY A 264 -1.29 6.75 4.33
N SER A 265 -1.59 6.55 3.06
CA SER A 265 -2.92 6.07 2.68
C SER A 265 -2.94 4.57 2.93
N VAL A 266 -3.30 4.17 4.15
CA VAL A 266 -3.65 2.76 4.40
C VAL A 266 -4.98 2.51 3.69
N THR A 267 -4.96 1.58 2.74
CA THR A 267 -6.14 1.16 2.00
C THR A 267 -6.43 -0.31 2.29
N GLU A 268 -7.70 -0.67 2.34
CA GLU A 268 -8.07 -2.08 2.39
C GLU A 268 -7.85 -2.69 1.00
N GLN A 269 -7.10 -3.79 0.97
CA GLN A 269 -6.89 -4.61 -0.22
C GLN A 269 -7.33 -6.05 0.06
N THR A 270 -7.42 -6.84 -1.00
CA THR A 270 -7.80 -8.26 -0.91
C THR A 270 -6.77 -9.15 -1.55
N ALA A 271 -6.48 -10.29 -0.92
CA ALA A 271 -5.63 -11.35 -1.45
C ALA A 271 -6.40 -12.67 -1.47
N SER A 272 -6.07 -13.51 -2.44
CA SER A 272 -6.59 -14.88 -2.49
C SER A 272 -5.54 -15.84 -1.93
N MET A 273 -5.99 -16.78 -1.13
CA MET A 273 -5.20 -17.85 -0.54
C MET A 273 -5.78 -19.20 -0.97
N THR A 274 -4.91 -20.19 -1.18
CA THR A 274 -5.33 -21.58 -1.40
C THR A 274 -4.60 -22.50 -0.44
N SER A 275 -5.28 -23.54 0.03
CA SER A 275 -4.71 -24.47 1.00
C SER A 275 -4.36 -25.82 0.36
N SER A 276 -3.18 -26.33 0.69
CA SER A 276 -2.74 -27.70 0.42
C SER A 276 -2.94 -28.57 1.66
N SER A 277 -2.53 -29.84 1.62
CA SER A 277 -2.53 -30.67 2.84
C SER A 277 -1.53 -30.21 3.91
N ALA A 278 -0.64 -29.27 3.60
CA ALA A 278 0.43 -28.82 4.49
C ALA A 278 0.25 -27.38 4.96
N ALA A 279 -0.11 -26.47 4.05
CA ALA A 279 -0.14 -25.04 4.33
C ALA A 279 -1.09 -24.29 3.39
N TRP A 280 -1.52 -23.10 3.84
CA TRP A 280 -2.05 -22.02 3.01
C TRP A 280 -0.92 -21.36 2.22
N SER A 281 -1.20 -20.95 0.99
CA SER A 281 -0.27 -20.25 0.11
C SER A 281 -0.97 -19.10 -0.59
N PHE A 282 -0.23 -18.00 -0.79
CA PHE A 282 -0.70 -16.85 -1.54
C PHE A 282 -0.94 -17.21 -3.00
N VAL A 283 -2.04 -16.73 -3.56
CA VAL A 283 -2.36 -16.86 -4.98
C VAL A 283 -2.01 -15.54 -5.66
N THR A 284 -0.88 -15.51 -6.35
CA THR A 284 -0.42 -14.34 -7.08
C THR A 284 -1.44 -13.90 -8.12
N PRO A 285 -1.95 -12.66 -8.05
CA PRO A 285 -2.83 -12.11 -9.08
C PRO A 285 -2.11 -12.07 -10.44
N ILE A 286 -2.73 -12.63 -11.47
CA ILE A 286 -2.17 -12.68 -12.82
C ILE A 286 -2.84 -11.63 -13.70
N GLU A 287 -2.07 -10.90 -14.49
CA GLU A 287 -2.55 -10.17 -15.66
C GLU A 287 -1.86 -10.66 -16.94
N PHE A 288 -2.45 -10.36 -18.10
CA PHE A 288 -1.88 -10.74 -19.39
C PHE A 288 -1.48 -9.50 -20.16
N VAL A 289 -0.22 -9.47 -20.62
CA VAL A 289 0.33 -8.40 -21.44
C VAL A 289 0.74 -8.93 -22.80
N GLU A 290 0.62 -8.12 -23.85
CA GLU A 290 1.13 -8.49 -25.17
C GLU A 290 2.65 -8.66 -25.14
N THR A 291 3.15 -9.76 -25.70
CA THR A 291 4.58 -10.07 -25.75
C THR A 291 4.97 -10.56 -27.14
N THR A 292 6.26 -10.42 -27.47
CA THR A 292 6.86 -11.07 -28.65
C THR A 292 7.66 -12.31 -28.28
N ALA A 293 7.62 -12.74 -27.02
CA ALA A 293 8.29 -13.95 -26.56
C ALA A 293 7.72 -15.21 -27.23
N THR A 294 8.47 -16.31 -27.19
CA THR A 294 8.01 -17.58 -27.77
C THR A 294 6.92 -18.18 -26.89
N HIS A 295 5.77 -18.50 -27.48
CA HIS A 295 4.66 -19.10 -26.74
C HIS A 295 5.02 -20.48 -26.19
N THR A 296 4.50 -20.78 -25.00
CA THR A 296 4.58 -22.09 -24.35
C THR A 296 3.25 -22.86 -24.46
N ARG A 297 2.16 -22.15 -24.72
CA ARG A 297 0.80 -22.68 -24.86
C ARG A 297 0.12 -22.05 -26.08
N GLU A 298 -0.81 -22.77 -26.70
CA GLU A 298 -1.60 -22.31 -27.85
C GLU A 298 -3.07 -22.56 -27.55
N TYR A 299 -3.93 -21.59 -27.84
CA TYR A 299 -5.36 -21.67 -27.54
C TYR A 299 -6.20 -20.99 -28.61
N THR A 300 -7.19 -21.70 -29.14
CA THR A 300 -8.17 -21.14 -30.09
C THR A 300 -9.48 -20.89 -29.36
N LEU A 301 -9.98 -19.66 -29.43
CA LEU A 301 -11.25 -19.31 -28.81
C LEU A 301 -12.41 -20.10 -29.43
N THR A 302 -13.31 -20.55 -28.58
CA THR A 302 -14.52 -21.27 -28.92
C THR A 302 -15.74 -20.38 -28.79
N ASN A 303 -16.87 -20.82 -29.34
CA ASN A 303 -18.15 -20.12 -29.17
C ASN A 303 -18.54 -19.92 -27.69
N ALA A 304 -18.13 -20.82 -26.79
CA ALA A 304 -18.38 -20.69 -25.36
C ALA A 304 -17.57 -19.55 -24.75
N ASP A 305 -16.33 -19.35 -25.22
CA ASP A 305 -15.45 -18.29 -24.77
C ASP A 305 -15.98 -16.91 -25.17
N TYR A 306 -16.45 -16.76 -26.41
CA TYR A 306 -17.13 -15.53 -26.82
C TYR A 306 -18.40 -15.28 -26.02
N ALA A 307 -19.18 -16.32 -25.73
CA ALA A 307 -20.37 -16.18 -24.90
C ALA A 307 -20.04 -15.71 -23.47
N LEU A 308 -18.95 -16.19 -22.89
CA LEU A 308 -18.46 -15.80 -21.55
C LEU A 308 -18.23 -14.30 -21.44
N VAL A 309 -17.74 -13.66 -22.51
CA VAL A 309 -17.39 -12.22 -22.53
C VAL A 309 -18.43 -11.35 -23.25
N GLY A 310 -19.65 -11.86 -23.42
CA GLY A 310 -20.77 -11.11 -24.00
C GLY A 310 -20.83 -11.06 -25.53
N ASN A 311 -19.95 -11.79 -26.22
CA ASN A 311 -19.88 -11.89 -27.69
C ASN A 311 -20.59 -13.14 -28.25
N GLY A 312 -21.48 -13.77 -27.48
CA GLY A 312 -22.15 -15.02 -27.85
C GLY A 312 -23.18 -14.94 -28.99
N THR A 313 -23.40 -13.76 -29.59
CA THR A 313 -24.32 -13.62 -30.74
C THR A 313 -23.64 -13.96 -32.06
N TYR A 314 -22.45 -13.39 -32.28
CA TYR A 314 -21.69 -13.54 -33.51
C TYR A 314 -20.43 -14.40 -33.34
N TYR A 315 -20.05 -14.68 -32.10
CA TYR A 315 -18.86 -15.47 -31.74
C TYR A 315 -17.57 -14.89 -32.33
N ASN A 316 -17.45 -13.56 -32.30
CA ASN A 316 -16.27 -12.81 -32.73
C ASN A 316 -16.18 -11.48 -31.95
N PHE A 317 -15.04 -10.80 -32.05
CA PHE A 317 -14.88 -9.42 -31.58
C PHE A 317 -15.14 -8.42 -32.72
N ASP A 318 -16.03 -7.44 -32.50
CA ASP A 318 -16.32 -6.42 -33.50
C ASP A 318 -15.30 -5.29 -33.38
N VAL A 319 -14.38 -5.22 -34.34
CA VAL A 319 -13.23 -4.30 -34.33
C VAL A 319 -13.42 -3.10 -35.25
N ARG A 320 -14.63 -2.91 -35.78
CA ARG A 320 -14.94 -1.77 -36.66
C ARG A 320 -14.80 -0.45 -35.90
N PRO A 321 -14.50 0.66 -36.61
CA PRO A 321 -14.46 1.98 -35.98
C PRO A 321 -15.74 2.31 -35.20
N GLY A 322 -15.60 2.62 -33.91
CA GLY A 322 -16.68 2.89 -32.97
C GLY A 322 -17.35 1.66 -32.36
N ALA A 323 -16.86 0.44 -32.63
CA ALA A 323 -17.35 -0.78 -32.00
C ALA A 323 -16.69 -1.02 -30.63
N ASN A 324 -17.34 -1.84 -29.80
CA ASN A 324 -16.91 -2.07 -28.42
C ASN A 324 -15.53 -2.73 -28.31
N GLU A 325 -15.14 -3.56 -29.29
CA GLU A 325 -13.86 -4.28 -29.29
C GLU A 325 -12.84 -3.68 -30.28
N GLU A 326 -13.01 -2.42 -30.70
CA GLU A 326 -12.07 -1.71 -31.58
C GLU A 326 -10.67 -1.65 -30.97
N SER A 327 -10.56 -1.29 -29.69
CA SER A 327 -9.27 -1.14 -29.02
C SER A 327 -8.65 -2.50 -28.68
N LEU A 328 -7.33 -2.56 -28.75
CA LEU A 328 -6.57 -3.75 -28.38
C LEU A 328 -6.76 -4.09 -26.88
N ASP A 329 -6.75 -3.08 -26.02
CA ASP A 329 -6.88 -3.26 -24.58
C ASP A 329 -8.19 -3.96 -24.18
N VAL A 330 -9.31 -3.63 -24.83
CA VAL A 330 -10.58 -4.32 -24.58
C VAL A 330 -10.52 -5.77 -25.03
N ARG A 331 -9.84 -6.08 -26.14
CA ARG A 331 -9.64 -7.47 -26.58
C ARG A 331 -8.75 -8.24 -25.60
N ILE A 332 -7.67 -7.62 -25.11
CA ILE A 332 -6.79 -8.22 -24.10
C ILE A 332 -7.58 -8.50 -22.81
N GLU A 333 -8.40 -7.58 -22.33
CA GLU A 333 -9.25 -7.76 -21.14
C GLU A 333 -10.20 -8.97 -21.28
N LYS A 334 -10.88 -9.07 -22.44
CA LYS A 334 -11.78 -10.18 -22.74
C LYS A 334 -11.03 -11.50 -22.86
N ILE A 335 -9.93 -11.54 -23.60
CA ILE A 335 -9.11 -12.75 -23.74
C ILE A 335 -8.53 -13.16 -22.37
N SER A 336 -8.10 -12.21 -21.54
CA SER A 336 -7.64 -12.46 -20.18
C SER A 336 -8.70 -13.15 -19.32
N THR A 337 -9.94 -12.68 -19.41
CA THR A 337 -11.09 -13.29 -18.71
C THR A 337 -11.30 -14.74 -19.16
N ILE A 338 -11.19 -15.00 -20.46
CA ILE A 338 -11.33 -16.33 -21.03
C ILE A 338 -10.20 -17.26 -20.58
N LEU A 339 -8.94 -16.80 -20.64
CA LEU A 339 -7.79 -17.62 -20.22
C LEU A 339 -7.90 -17.98 -18.73
N LYS A 340 -8.25 -17.02 -17.86
CA LYS A 340 -8.46 -17.27 -16.43
C LYS A 340 -9.58 -18.27 -16.15
N ALA A 341 -10.65 -18.24 -16.93
CA ALA A 341 -11.77 -19.17 -16.76
C ALA A 341 -11.46 -20.60 -17.23
N ASN A 342 -10.60 -20.75 -18.23
CA ASN A 342 -10.30 -22.05 -18.85
C ASN A 342 -9.08 -22.76 -18.26
N PHE A 343 -8.16 -22.02 -17.63
CA PHE A 343 -6.90 -22.55 -17.13
C PHE A 343 -6.79 -22.33 -15.62
N ALA A 344 -7.16 -23.35 -14.83
CA ALA A 344 -7.02 -23.33 -13.38
C ALA A 344 -5.55 -23.47 -12.91
N ASP A 345 -4.64 -23.83 -13.82
CA ASP A 345 -3.21 -24.05 -13.58
C ASP A 345 -2.33 -22.91 -14.10
N LEU A 346 -2.89 -21.71 -14.32
CA LEU A 346 -2.12 -20.56 -14.79
C LEU A 346 -0.98 -20.22 -13.84
N ALA A 347 0.20 -20.01 -14.41
CA ALA A 347 1.38 -19.56 -13.69
C ALA A 347 1.98 -18.31 -14.35
N ILE A 348 2.67 -17.50 -13.56
CA ILE A 348 3.49 -16.40 -14.07
C ILE A 348 4.53 -16.94 -15.06
N GLY A 349 4.67 -16.27 -16.19
CA GLY A 349 5.53 -16.67 -17.32
C GLY A 349 4.88 -17.64 -18.31
N ASP A 350 3.62 -18.05 -18.11
CA ASP A 350 2.86 -18.73 -19.17
C ASP A 350 2.67 -17.79 -20.36
N ILE A 351 3.07 -18.22 -21.56
CA ILE A 351 2.92 -17.43 -22.78
C ILE A 351 1.97 -18.16 -23.73
N PHE A 352 0.81 -17.54 -23.98
CA PHE A 352 -0.24 -18.05 -24.86
C PHE A 352 -0.17 -17.40 -26.23
N LEU A 353 -0.12 -18.21 -27.29
CA LEU A 353 -0.59 -17.80 -28.61
C LEU A 353 -2.11 -18.03 -28.67
N VAL A 354 -2.88 -16.96 -28.72
CA VAL A 354 -4.35 -17.01 -28.76
C VAL A 354 -4.84 -16.70 -30.17
N HIS A 355 -5.63 -17.61 -30.74
CA HIS A 355 -6.33 -17.42 -32.01
C HIS A 355 -7.77 -17.01 -31.74
N TYR A 356 -8.22 -15.89 -32.32
CA TYR A 356 -9.56 -15.35 -32.11
C TYR A 356 -10.14 -14.74 -33.39
N ASP A 357 -11.41 -15.04 -33.63
CA ASP A 357 -12.23 -14.46 -34.69
C ASP A 357 -12.60 -13.00 -34.40
N ILE A 358 -12.54 -12.18 -35.45
CA ILE A 358 -12.91 -10.76 -35.46
C ILE A 358 -13.91 -10.45 -36.57
N TYR A 359 -14.51 -9.27 -36.49
CA TYR A 359 -15.28 -8.66 -37.55
C TYR A 359 -14.85 -7.21 -37.79
N ASP A 360 -14.23 -6.93 -38.94
CA ASP A 360 -13.79 -5.60 -39.37
C ASP A 360 -14.64 -5.01 -40.51
N GLY A 361 -15.74 -5.69 -40.85
CA GLY A 361 -16.47 -5.56 -42.11
C GLY A 361 -16.53 -6.88 -42.87
N SER A 362 -15.56 -7.77 -42.61
CA SER A 362 -15.54 -9.18 -42.97
C SER A 362 -15.18 -10.03 -41.75
N ALA A 363 -15.52 -11.32 -41.79
CA ALA A 363 -15.02 -12.27 -40.79
C ALA A 363 -13.56 -12.61 -41.10
N ASP A 364 -12.71 -12.55 -40.09
CA ASP A 364 -11.30 -12.92 -40.16
C ASP A 364 -10.87 -13.54 -38.82
N THR A 365 -9.70 -14.18 -38.79
CA THR A 365 -9.10 -14.73 -37.57
C THR A 365 -7.77 -14.05 -37.33
N TRP A 366 -7.59 -13.50 -36.13
CA TRP A 366 -6.37 -12.86 -35.70
C TRP A 366 -5.70 -13.65 -34.58
N ASP A 367 -4.40 -13.38 -34.42
CA ASP A 367 -3.57 -13.99 -33.40
C ASP A 367 -3.02 -12.91 -32.46
N ILE A 368 -2.87 -13.24 -31.18
CA ILE A 368 -2.15 -12.41 -30.22
C ILE A 368 -1.32 -13.31 -29.31
N THR A 369 -0.10 -12.86 -28.98
CA THR A 369 0.73 -13.56 -28.00
C THR A 369 0.69 -12.80 -26.67
N LEU A 370 0.26 -13.47 -25.61
CA LEU A 370 0.07 -12.89 -24.28
C LEU A 370 0.92 -13.62 -23.24
N GLU A 371 1.59 -12.87 -22.38
CA GLU A 371 2.36 -13.38 -21.24
C GLU A 371 1.60 -13.13 -19.94
N ALA A 372 1.44 -14.17 -19.14
CA ALA A 372 0.96 -14.06 -17.76
C ALA A 372 2.05 -13.41 -16.91
N VAL A 373 1.81 -12.19 -16.45
CA VAL A 373 2.70 -11.44 -15.55
C VAL A 373 2.00 -11.19 -14.22
N GLU A 374 2.80 -10.89 -13.19
CA GLU A 374 2.26 -10.50 -11.90
C GLU A 374 1.51 -9.18 -12.08
N LYS A 375 0.28 -9.13 -11.59
CA LYS A 375 -0.51 -7.91 -11.60
C LYS A 375 -0.05 -7.05 -10.44
N ASN A 376 0.63 -5.96 -10.76
CA ASN A 376 1.10 -4.94 -9.80
C ASN A 376 -0.06 -4.17 -9.15
#